data_AF-A0A5P1EK56-F1
#
_entry.id   AF-A0A5P1EK56-F1
#
_cell.length_a   1.000
_cell.length_b   1.000
_cell.length_c   1.000
_cell.angle_alpha   90.00
_cell.angle_beta   90.00
_cell.angle_gamma   90.00
#
_symmetry.space_group_name_H-M   'P 1'
#
loop_
_entity.id
_entity.type
_entity.pdbx_description
1 polymer ?
#
loop_
_entity_poly.entity_id
_entity_poly.type
_entity_poly.pdbx_seq_one_letter_code
_entity_poly.pdbx_strand_id
1 'polypeptide(L)'
;MVWFLYPNKNAYPKSVQDIFDSSFKPEDHRMDQMEKPINFVLLDGTWSNSAAMYRRLKEKWTSVWGEDDLPCVSLSTTGASVMHKLRPQPSWDRTCTAAAAAGVLSELSYHYPESNLYGLDKQAEAIENGLDVLLEALTARRLRRGRSIARKERRNCM
;
A
#
# COMPACT_ATOMS: atom_id res chain seq x y z
N MET A 1 -6.16 16.46 2.34
CA MET A 1 -4.67 16.42 2.43
C MET A 1 -4.16 15.26 1.58
N VAL A 2 -2.94 15.31 1.03
CA VAL A 2 -2.38 14.24 0.17
C VAL A 2 -1.11 13.68 0.81
N TRP A 3 -1.01 12.36 0.91
CA TRP A 3 0.11 11.65 1.51
C TRP A 3 0.66 10.59 0.56
N PHE A 4 1.98 10.54 0.41
CA PHE A 4 2.64 9.60 -0.49
C PHE A 4 3.18 8.42 0.30
N LEU A 5 2.74 7.22 -0.08
CA LEU A 5 3.40 5.99 0.34
C LEU A 5 4.48 5.66 -0.67
N TYR A 6 5.73 5.85 -0.27
CA TYR A 6 6.89 5.51 -1.08
C TYR A 6 7.92 4.80 -0.18
N PRO A 7 8.42 3.62 -0.57
CA PRO A 7 9.42 2.88 0.19
C PRO A 7 10.80 3.54 0.06
N ASN A 8 10.95 4.81 0.46
CA ASN A 8 12.24 5.46 0.57
C ASN A 8 12.80 5.26 1.97
N LYS A 9 13.92 4.52 2.06
CA LYS A 9 14.63 4.28 3.32
C LYS A 9 15.50 5.46 3.77
N ASN A 10 15.70 6.48 2.93
CA ASN A 10 16.70 7.53 3.13
C ASN A 10 16.13 8.90 3.50
N ALA A 11 14.81 9.03 3.65
CA ALA A 11 14.17 10.22 4.22
C ALA A 11 13.59 9.84 5.58
N TYR A 12 13.56 10.78 6.54
CA TYR A 12 12.81 10.61 7.80
C TYR A 12 11.32 10.57 7.47
N PRO A 13 10.70 9.39 7.35
CA PRO A 13 9.32 9.34 6.92
C PRO A 13 8.45 9.67 8.12
N LYS A 14 7.38 10.43 7.91
CA LYS A 14 6.34 10.58 8.93
C LYS A 14 5.67 9.21 9.11
N SER A 15 5.44 8.80 10.35
CA SER A 15 4.59 7.65 10.64
C SER A 15 3.13 7.97 10.31
N VAL A 16 2.29 6.95 10.20
CA VAL A 16 0.84 7.19 10.10
C VAL A 16 0.37 8.02 11.30
N GLN A 17 0.87 7.78 12.51
CA GLN A 17 0.54 8.58 13.68
C GLN A 17 0.87 10.09 13.50
N ASP A 18 2.04 10.43 12.96
CA ASP A 18 2.48 11.83 12.75
C ASP A 18 1.58 12.60 11.76
N ILE A 19 0.96 11.89 10.81
CA ILE A 19 -0.03 12.46 9.89
C ILE A 19 -1.23 12.99 10.67
N PHE A 20 -1.73 12.20 11.61
CA PHE A 20 -2.97 12.50 12.30
C PHE A 20 -2.73 13.51 13.42
N ASP A 21 -1.63 13.44 14.15
CA ASP A 21 -1.29 14.44 15.18
C ASP A 21 -1.12 15.85 14.59
N SER A 22 -0.69 15.94 13.32
CA SER A 22 -0.60 17.21 12.59
C SER A 22 -1.90 17.65 11.91
N SER A 23 -2.77 16.71 11.52
CA SER A 23 -4.02 16.99 10.78
C SER A 23 -5.25 17.13 11.67
N PHE A 24 -5.24 16.54 12.86
CA PHE A 24 -6.34 16.49 13.83
C PHE A 24 -5.91 17.17 15.14
N LYS A 25 -5.53 18.45 15.07
CA LYS A 25 -5.51 19.25 16.30
C LYS A 25 -6.96 19.43 16.76
N PRO A 26 -7.32 19.04 18.00
CA PRO A 26 -8.66 19.26 18.53
C PRO A 26 -8.78 20.73 18.95
N GLU A 27 -8.72 21.65 17.99
CA GLU A 27 -9.11 23.03 18.20
C GLU A 27 -10.59 23.16 17.87
N ASP A 28 -11.37 23.02 18.95
CA ASP A 28 -12.71 23.54 19.19
C ASP A 28 -13.84 23.06 18.26
N HIS A 29 -14.81 22.42 18.90
CA HIS A 29 -16.03 21.92 18.29
C HIS A 29 -16.80 23.03 17.58
N ARG A 30 -16.66 23.10 16.26
CA ARG A 30 -17.66 23.73 15.39
C ARG A 30 -18.10 22.72 14.33
N MET A 31 -19.30 22.20 14.55
CA MET A 31 -20.07 21.42 13.59
C MET A 31 -20.36 22.29 12.36
N ASP A 32 -19.40 22.37 11.45
CA ASP A 32 -19.59 22.85 10.06
C ASP A 32 -18.39 22.59 9.13
N GLN A 33 -17.35 21.89 9.61
CA GLN A 33 -16.26 21.49 8.74
C GLN A 33 -16.63 20.19 8.03
N MET A 34 -17.15 20.34 6.81
CA MET A 34 -17.18 19.27 5.79
C MET A 34 -15.89 18.45 5.89
N GLU A 35 -16.02 17.18 6.30
CA GLU A 35 -14.89 16.27 6.51
C GLU A 35 -13.99 16.30 5.28
N LYS A 36 -12.80 16.89 5.43
CA LYS A 36 -11.87 17.00 4.30
C LYS A 36 -11.28 15.60 4.05
N PRO A 37 -11.36 15.07 2.81
CA PRO A 37 -10.82 13.76 2.51
C PRO A 37 -9.30 13.72 2.70
N ILE A 38 -8.83 12.61 3.26
CA ILE A 38 -7.42 12.24 3.32
C ILE A 38 -7.14 11.35 2.11
N ASN A 39 -6.19 11.76 1.26
CA ASN A 39 -5.84 11.05 0.04
C ASN A 39 -4.49 10.39 0.22
N PHE A 40 -4.41 9.09 -0.07
CA PHE A 40 -3.16 8.34 -0.07
C PHE A 40 -2.78 8.00 -1.52
N VAL A 41 -1.53 8.29 -1.88
CA VAL A 41 -0.94 7.97 -3.18
C VAL A 41 0.12 6.91 -2.98
N LEU A 42 -0.17 5.68 -3.41
CA LEU A 42 0.79 4.57 -3.35
C LEU A 42 1.67 4.58 -4.61
N LEU A 43 2.96 4.79 -4.42
CA LEU A 43 3.95 4.70 -5.48
C LEU A 43 4.56 3.29 -5.50
N ASP A 44 3.88 2.36 -6.17
CA ASP A 44 4.40 1.01 -6.42
C ASP A 44 5.07 0.93 -7.80
N GLY A 45 6.24 0.31 -7.83
CA GLY A 45 7.04 0.12 -9.04
C GLY A 45 8.44 -0.35 -8.70
N THR A 46 9.13 -0.94 -9.67
CA THR A 46 10.55 -1.29 -9.53
C THR A 46 11.33 -0.06 -9.08
N TRP A 47 12.27 -0.23 -8.15
CA TRP A 47 13.06 0.85 -7.53
C TRP A 47 13.48 1.98 -8.48
N SER A 48 13.91 1.65 -9.71
CA SER A 48 14.29 2.64 -10.74
C SER A 48 13.13 3.48 -11.25
N ASN A 49 11.96 2.88 -11.50
CA ASN A 49 10.79 3.55 -12.06
C ASN A 49 10.07 4.36 -10.98
N SER A 50 9.92 3.79 -9.79
CA SER A 50 9.28 4.48 -8.67
C SER A 50 10.15 5.63 -8.16
N ALA A 51 11.48 5.52 -8.17
CA ALA A 51 12.38 6.65 -7.88
C ALA A 51 12.30 7.76 -8.94
N ALA A 52 12.24 7.41 -10.24
CA ALA A 52 12.10 8.41 -11.30
C ALA A 52 10.74 9.13 -11.20
N MET A 53 9.67 8.40 -10.89
CA MET A 53 8.34 8.97 -10.66
C MET A 53 8.34 9.88 -9.42
N TYR A 54 8.94 9.44 -8.32
CA TYR A 54 9.10 10.23 -7.11
C TYR A 54 9.82 11.56 -7.37
N ARG A 55 10.93 11.54 -8.12
CA ARG A 55 11.67 12.77 -8.46
C ARG A 55 10.82 13.75 -9.27
N ARG A 56 10.08 13.28 -10.27
CA ARG A 56 9.18 14.12 -11.08
C ARG A 56 8.03 14.68 -10.25
N LEU A 57 7.46 13.87 -9.36
CA LEU A 57 6.44 14.30 -8.43
C LEU A 57 7.00 15.36 -7.47
N LYS A 58 8.25 15.20 -7.02
CA LYS A 58 8.93 16.15 -6.14
C LYS A 58 9.10 17.50 -6.83
N GLU A 59 9.66 17.49 -8.03
CA GLU A 59 9.83 18.69 -8.87
C GLU A 59 8.49 19.40 -9.11
N LYS A 60 7.43 18.62 -9.41
CA LYS A 60 6.10 19.19 -9.63
C LYS A 60 5.49 19.72 -8.34
N TRP A 61 5.70 19.04 -7.21
CA TRP A 61 5.23 19.46 -5.90
C TRP A 61 5.84 20.80 -5.51
N THR A 62 7.17 20.91 -5.56
CA THR A 62 7.89 22.15 -5.27
C THR A 62 7.48 23.27 -6.22
N SER A 63 7.25 22.98 -7.51
CA SER A 63 6.79 23.99 -8.46
C SER A 63 5.37 24.52 -8.18
N VAL A 64 4.47 23.72 -7.61
CA VAL A 64 3.05 24.10 -7.41
C VAL A 64 2.81 24.65 -6.00
N TRP A 65 3.42 24.05 -4.99
CA TRP A 65 3.20 24.38 -3.58
C TRP A 65 4.35 25.13 -2.91
N GLY A 66 5.52 25.24 -3.57
CA GLY A 66 6.69 25.93 -2.99
C GLY A 66 7.36 25.19 -1.83
N GLU A 67 6.95 23.94 -1.58
CA GLU A 67 7.50 23.09 -0.53
C GLU A 67 8.57 22.16 -1.08
N ASP A 68 9.70 22.07 -0.39
CA ASP A 68 10.83 21.25 -0.82
C ASP A 68 10.64 19.77 -0.55
N ASP A 69 9.71 19.36 0.33
CA ASP A 69 9.54 17.96 0.71
C ASP A 69 8.13 17.45 0.50
N LEU A 70 8.04 16.34 -0.25
CA LEU A 70 6.81 15.59 -0.43
C LEU A 70 6.39 14.96 0.91
N PRO A 71 5.11 15.04 1.30
CA PRO A 71 4.60 14.43 2.53
C PRO A 71 4.60 12.90 2.39
N CYS A 72 5.73 12.29 2.72
CA CYS A 72 5.96 10.84 2.64
C CYS A 72 5.65 10.16 3.96
N VAL A 73 5.01 9.00 3.84
CA VAL A 73 4.63 8.14 4.96
C VAL A 73 5.40 6.83 4.86
N SER A 74 5.96 6.39 5.98
CA SER A 74 6.44 5.01 6.10
C SER A 74 5.51 4.23 6.99
N LEU A 75 5.22 3.02 6.55
CA LEU A 75 4.58 2.01 7.37
C LEU A 75 5.62 1.38 8.28
N SER A 76 5.29 1.25 9.55
CA SER A 76 6.06 0.58 10.59
C SER A 76 6.19 -0.93 10.35
N THR A 77 5.22 -1.55 9.67
CA THR A 77 5.12 -2.99 9.42
C THR A 77 5.15 -3.37 7.93
N THR A 78 6.07 -2.81 7.15
CA THR A 78 6.32 -3.35 5.78
C THR A 78 7.16 -4.63 5.83
N GLY A 79 6.56 -5.74 6.28
CA GLY A 79 7.08 -7.09 6.09
C GLY A 79 7.15 -7.46 4.60
N ALA A 80 7.86 -8.55 4.26
CA ALA A 80 7.79 -9.06 2.89
C ALA A 80 6.37 -9.55 2.60
N SER A 81 5.69 -8.93 1.63
CA SER A 81 4.36 -9.34 1.18
C SER A 81 4.39 -10.82 0.76
N VAL A 82 3.27 -11.53 0.95
CA VAL A 82 3.12 -12.92 0.50
C VAL A 82 3.47 -13.06 -0.99
N MET A 83 3.13 -12.05 -1.78
CA MET A 83 3.42 -11.95 -3.22
C MET A 83 4.91 -11.82 -3.54
N HIS A 84 5.76 -11.42 -2.59
CA HIS A 84 7.21 -11.39 -2.74
C HIS A 84 7.77 -12.79 -3.11
N LYS A 85 7.14 -13.86 -2.62
CA LYS A 85 7.53 -15.25 -2.91
C LYS A 85 7.40 -15.62 -4.40
N LEU A 86 6.56 -14.91 -5.15
CA LEU A 86 6.39 -15.14 -6.60
C LEU A 86 7.42 -14.41 -7.46
N ARG A 87 8.13 -13.43 -6.90
CA ARG A 87 9.10 -12.62 -7.64
C ARG A 87 10.40 -13.43 -7.87
N PRO A 88 11.08 -13.24 -9.03
CA PRO A 88 12.44 -13.76 -9.23
C PRO A 88 13.36 -13.27 -8.11
N GLN A 89 14.12 -14.18 -7.50
CA GLN A 89 14.99 -13.86 -6.38
C GLN A 89 16.44 -13.65 -6.84
N PRO A 90 17.16 -12.66 -6.27
CA PRO A 90 16.73 -11.78 -5.16
C PRO A 90 15.87 -10.60 -5.66
N SER A 91 14.72 -10.37 -5.03
CA SER A 91 13.96 -9.13 -5.25
C SER A 91 14.18 -8.15 -4.11
N TRP A 92 14.50 -6.91 -4.45
CA TRP A 92 14.74 -5.85 -3.47
C TRP A 92 13.43 -5.26 -2.94
N ASP A 93 12.38 -5.31 -3.76
CA ASP A 93 11.05 -4.87 -3.40
C ASP A 93 10.35 -5.94 -2.56
N ARG A 94 10.24 -5.68 -1.26
CA ARG A 94 9.64 -6.60 -0.28
C ARG A 94 8.12 -6.51 -0.25
N THR A 95 7.55 -5.36 -0.60
CA THR A 95 6.12 -5.11 -0.60
C THR A 95 5.56 -4.94 -2.02
N CYS A 96 4.26 -5.19 -2.17
CA CYS A 96 3.48 -4.90 -3.38
C CYS A 96 2.39 -3.88 -3.04
N THR A 97 1.74 -3.29 -4.05
CA THR A 97 0.66 -2.30 -3.87
C THR A 97 -0.40 -2.78 -2.88
N ALA A 98 -0.88 -4.01 -3.06
CA ALA A 98 -1.94 -4.57 -2.21
C ALA A 98 -1.48 -4.73 -0.75
N ALA A 99 -0.26 -5.21 -0.53
CA ALA A 99 0.29 -5.32 0.83
C ALA A 99 0.55 -3.96 1.47
N ALA A 100 0.96 -2.96 0.69
CA ALA A 100 1.10 -1.59 1.17
C ALA A 100 -0.27 -0.99 1.54
N ALA A 101 -1.31 -1.24 0.74
CA ALA A 101 -2.67 -0.82 1.05
C ALA A 101 -3.20 -1.49 2.33
N ALA A 102 -3.01 -2.81 2.49
CA ALA A 102 -3.37 -3.52 3.71
C ALA A 102 -2.65 -2.95 4.95
N GLY A 103 -1.35 -2.65 4.82
CA GLY A 103 -0.58 -2.03 5.91
C GLY A 103 -1.09 -0.64 6.31
N VAL A 104 -1.46 0.21 5.34
CA VAL A 104 -2.11 1.51 5.64
C VAL A 104 -3.40 1.30 6.41
N LEU A 105 -4.28 0.41 5.95
CA LEU A 105 -5.56 0.15 6.61
C LEU A 105 -5.39 -0.40 8.03
N SER A 106 -4.43 -1.29 8.23
CA SER A 106 -4.12 -1.85 9.55
C SER A 106 -3.56 -0.79 10.50
N GLU A 107 -2.64 0.07 10.04
CA GLU A 107 -2.11 1.15 10.88
C GLU A 107 -3.17 2.19 11.20
N LEU A 108 -4.05 2.52 10.25
CA LEU A 108 -5.20 3.39 10.50
C LEU A 108 -6.15 2.80 11.54
N SER A 109 -6.48 1.51 11.42
CA SER A 109 -7.30 0.78 12.40
C SER A 109 -6.67 0.79 13.79
N TYR A 110 -5.37 0.52 13.87
CA TYR A 110 -4.66 0.47 15.14
C TYR A 110 -4.58 1.83 15.84
N HIS A 111 -4.27 2.89 15.09
CA HIS A 111 -4.12 4.23 15.65
C HIS A 111 -5.44 4.96 15.89
N TYR A 112 -6.52 4.55 15.22
CA TYR A 112 -7.83 5.19 15.34
C TYR A 112 -8.93 4.15 15.64
N PRO A 113 -9.26 3.89 16.92
CA PRO A 113 -10.27 2.90 17.29
C PRO A 113 -11.66 3.19 16.70
N GLU A 114 -11.97 4.47 16.45
CA GLU A 114 -13.20 4.89 15.75
C GLU A 114 -13.23 4.43 14.28
N SER A 115 -12.09 4.11 13.66
CA SER A 115 -12.09 3.51 12.32
C SER A 115 -12.52 2.05 12.29
N ASN A 116 -12.59 1.38 13.45
CA ASN A 116 -13.24 0.07 13.54
C ASN A 116 -14.74 0.16 13.23
N LEU A 117 -15.37 1.35 13.38
CA LEU A 117 -16.75 1.58 12.92
C LEU A 117 -16.86 1.48 11.39
N TYR A 118 -15.77 1.80 10.67
CA TYR A 118 -15.69 1.70 9.21
C TYR A 118 -15.14 0.34 8.74
N GLY A 119 -14.77 -0.55 9.66
CA GLY A 119 -14.29 -1.90 9.35
C GLY A 119 -12.97 -1.93 8.59
N LEU A 120 -12.07 -0.97 8.81
CA LEU A 120 -10.77 -0.91 8.12
C LEU A 120 -9.89 -2.12 8.44
N ASP A 121 -9.99 -2.65 9.67
CA ASP A 121 -9.39 -3.92 10.10
C ASP A 121 -9.82 -5.07 9.19
N LYS A 122 -11.12 -5.22 8.97
CA LYS A 122 -11.69 -6.28 8.14
C LYS A 122 -11.32 -6.12 6.68
N GLN A 123 -11.21 -4.88 6.20
CA GLN A 123 -10.76 -4.60 4.83
C GLN A 123 -9.27 -4.94 4.66
N ALA A 124 -8.43 -4.61 5.64
CA ALA A 124 -7.03 -5.01 5.64
C ALA A 124 -6.90 -6.55 5.57
N GLU A 125 -7.62 -7.24 6.45
CA GLU A 125 -7.66 -8.71 6.50
C GLU A 125 -8.17 -9.32 5.19
N ALA A 126 -9.23 -8.76 4.60
CA ALA A 126 -9.77 -9.23 3.32
C ALA A 126 -8.76 -9.08 2.18
N ILE A 127 -7.96 -8.01 2.17
CA ILE A 127 -6.88 -7.83 1.18
C ILE A 127 -5.79 -8.86 1.39
N GLU A 128 -5.36 -9.12 2.63
CA GLU A 128 -4.34 -10.13 2.93
C GLU A 128 -4.80 -11.54 2.54
N ASN A 129 -6.02 -11.92 2.93
CA ASN A 129 -6.63 -13.19 2.53
C ASN A 129 -6.73 -13.32 0.99
N GLY A 130 -7.09 -12.23 0.30
CA GLY A 130 -7.11 -12.18 -1.16
C GLY A 130 -5.73 -12.40 -1.78
N LEU A 131 -4.66 -11.88 -1.17
CA LEU A 131 -3.29 -12.10 -1.62
C LEU A 131 -2.84 -13.55 -1.44
N ASP A 132 -3.28 -14.23 -0.38
CA ASP A 132 -3.02 -15.65 -0.18
C ASP A 132 -3.69 -16.53 -1.25
N VAL A 133 -4.98 -16.27 -1.52
CA VAL A 133 -5.70 -16.97 -2.60
C VAL A 133 -5.05 -16.72 -3.96
N LEU A 134 -4.64 -15.46 -4.22
CA LEU A 134 -3.94 -15.11 -5.45
C LEU A 134 -2.58 -15.82 -5.56
N LEU A 135 -1.81 -15.88 -4.46
CA LEU A 135 -0.55 -16.61 -4.40
C LEU A 135 -0.76 -18.08 -4.76
N GLU A 136 -1.75 -18.73 -4.16
CA GLU A 136 -2.07 -20.13 -4.41
C GLU A 136 -2.43 -20.35 -5.88
N ALA A 137 -3.32 -19.52 -6.43
CA ALA A 137 -3.76 -19.61 -7.82
C ALA A 137 -2.59 -19.44 -8.81
N LEU A 138 -1.70 -18.47 -8.56
CA LEU A 138 -0.53 -18.20 -9.40
C LEU A 138 0.52 -19.31 -9.29
N THR A 139 0.73 -19.85 -8.07
CA THR A 139 1.62 -20.99 -7.84
C THR A 139 1.12 -22.23 -8.58
N ALA A 140 -0.16 -22.54 -8.45
CA ALA A 140 -0.80 -23.65 -9.17
C ALA A 140 -0.71 -23.46 -10.69
N ARG A 141 -0.91 -22.23 -11.19
CA ARG A 141 -0.73 -21.91 -12.62
C ARG A 141 0.73 -22.10 -13.07
N ARG A 142 1.70 -21.70 -12.26
CA ARG A 142 3.14 -21.87 -12.55
C ARG A 142 3.53 -23.34 -12.64
N LEU A 143 3.04 -24.19 -11.73
CA LEU A 143 3.22 -25.65 -11.80
C LEU A 143 2.69 -26.26 -13.10
N ARG A 144 1.59 -25.70 -13.63
CA ARG A 144 1.03 -26.09 -14.94
C ARG A 144 1.76 -25.45 -16.14
N ARG A 145 2.87 -24.74 -15.93
CA ARG A 145 3.58 -23.94 -16.95
C ARG A 145 2.64 -22.99 -17.70
N GLY A 146 1.70 -22.37 -16.98
CA GLY A 146 0.74 -21.42 -17.55
C GLY A 146 -0.47 -22.05 -18.25
N ARG A 147 -0.60 -23.38 -18.30
CA ARG A 147 -1.75 -24.06 -18.91
C ARG A 147 -3.03 -23.83 -18.09
N SER A 148 -4.14 -23.61 -18.79
CA SER A 148 -5.48 -23.48 -18.20
C SER A 148 -5.93 -24.79 -17.55
N ILE A 149 -6.81 -24.68 -16.55
CA ILE A 149 -7.31 -25.81 -15.75
C ILE A 149 -8.07 -26.81 -16.66
N ALA A 150 -8.96 -26.31 -17.51
CA ALA A 150 -9.77 -27.11 -18.44
C ALA A 150 -8.96 -27.95 -19.46
N ARG A 151 -7.70 -27.58 -19.74
CA ARG A 151 -6.87 -28.31 -20.70
C ARG A 151 -6.24 -29.58 -20.11
N LYS A 152 -6.23 -29.74 -18.78
CA LYS A 152 -5.67 -30.92 -18.10
C LYS A 152 -6.68 -32.06 -18.01
N GLU A 153 -7.96 -31.77 -17.77
CA GLU A 153 -9.01 -32.79 -17.67
C GLU A 153 -9.20 -33.58 -18.98
N ARG A 154 -9.12 -32.91 -20.15
CA ARG A 154 -9.23 -33.59 -21.45
C ARG A 154 -8.14 -34.63 -21.73
N ARG A 155 -7.04 -34.67 -20.96
CA ARG A 155 -5.98 -35.68 -21.14
C ARG A 155 -6.11 -36.90 -20.21
N ASN A 156 -6.99 -36.84 -19.21
CA ASN A 156 -7.22 -37.95 -18.28
C ASN A 156 -8.53 -38.70 -18.58
N CYS A 157 -9.26 -38.30 -19.62
CA CYS A 157 -10.49 -38.95 -20.09
C CYS A 157 -10.29 -39.74 -21.38
N MET A 158 -9.08 -40.23 -21.65
CA MET A 158 -8.75 -41.15 -22.74
C MET A 158 -8.02 -42.36 -22.19
#